data_AF-A0A562GL05-F1
#
_entry.id   AF-A0A562GL05-F1
#
_cell.length_a   1.000
_cell.length_b   1.000
_cell.length_c   1.000
_cell.angle_alpha   90.00
_cell.angle_beta   90.00
_cell.angle_gamma   90.00
#
_symmetry.space_group_name_H-M   'P 1'
#
loop_
_entity.id
_entity.type
_entity.pdbx_description
1 polymer ?
#
loop_
_entity_poly.entity_id
_entity_poly.type
_entity_poly.pdbx_seq_one_letter_code
_entity_poly.pdbx_strand_id
1 'polypeptide(L)'
;MYSVLKGTGYFLAHTPDMVIHNGTTQTTEKRVKPDSDYLKDIVNGIRDYEACVAYPPNQVYIGNMTPEELAAIPAPWHDKRVEAKRQGALGEIMPQDEFIGMMKICDVFDLVKLNESCSKAVKAKLEAHPLVDNNLLTALDKAATAEEIADFVKNAGAEAIHLNGEVVGCVKAAHDIDDSLSAHVIFENLVSKASCVASIMQLIHQTGVDKAAVDYIIECSEEACGDMNQRGGGNFAKAAAEMAGLVNATGSDVRGFCAGPTHALVQAASLVKAGVFKNVVVAAGGSTAKLGMNGKDHLKKGLPILEDCVGGFAVLISENDGINPELNTDILGRHTVGTGSSPQNVISALTFTPLEKAGLKLTDVDKYSVEMQNPDITKPAGAGNVPEANYKMIGALAAMKGQIQKSELNAFVEKHGMTGWAPTQGHIPSGVPYMGFAQREILAGSIERAMFVGKGSLFLGRMTNLFDGISFVLQKNSGRGQESGVTEARVQQLIAASLREFAGHLAGKLEE
;
A
#
# COMPACT_ATOMS: atom_id res chain seq x y z
N MET A 1 4.77 5.35 24.96
CA MET A 1 5.06 3.98 24.47
C MET A 1 5.01 4.03 22.94
N TYR A 2 5.79 3.23 22.20
CA TYR A 2 5.69 3.23 20.73
C TYR A 2 4.39 2.61 20.27
N SER A 3 3.79 3.10 19.20
CA SER A 3 2.65 2.48 18.54
C SER A 3 3.06 1.16 17.89
N VAL A 4 2.11 0.24 17.73
CA VAL A 4 2.40 -1.11 17.23
C VAL A 4 1.66 -1.43 15.93
N LEU A 5 2.28 -2.26 15.10
CA LEU A 5 1.68 -2.87 13.92
C LEU A 5 0.80 -4.05 14.37
N LYS A 6 -0.51 -3.85 14.43
CA LYS A 6 -1.44 -4.87 14.93
C LYS A 6 -1.90 -5.86 13.86
N GLY A 7 -1.89 -5.44 12.60
CA GLY A 7 -2.12 -6.34 11.48
C GLY A 7 -2.25 -5.62 10.15
N THR A 8 -2.42 -6.40 9.10
CA THR A 8 -2.50 -5.96 7.71
C THR A 8 -3.59 -6.70 6.96
N GLY A 9 -4.17 -6.07 5.95
CA GLY A 9 -5.01 -6.69 4.93
C GLY A 9 -4.56 -6.26 3.53
N TYR A 10 -4.53 -7.19 2.60
CA TYR A 10 -4.14 -6.97 1.21
C TYR A 10 -5.27 -7.37 0.27
N PHE A 11 -5.29 -6.75 -0.91
CA PHE A 11 -6.32 -7.00 -1.91
C PHE A 11 -5.75 -6.88 -3.31
N LEU A 12 -6.15 -7.80 -4.19
CA LEU A 12 -5.98 -7.69 -5.63
C LEU A 12 -7.34 -7.90 -6.30
N ALA A 13 -7.68 -7.08 -7.29
CA ALA A 13 -8.76 -7.37 -8.24
C ALA A 13 -8.13 -7.59 -9.61
N HIS A 14 -8.35 -8.76 -10.21
CA HIS A 14 -7.96 -9.04 -11.58
C HIS A 14 -8.96 -8.38 -12.53
N THR A 15 -8.51 -7.40 -13.31
CA THR A 15 -9.35 -6.50 -14.10
C THR A 15 -8.93 -6.43 -15.58
N PRO A 16 -9.02 -7.55 -16.33
CA PRO A 16 -8.59 -7.67 -17.71
C PRO A 16 -9.20 -6.64 -18.68
N ASP A 17 -10.50 -6.37 -18.63
CA ASP A 17 -11.12 -5.39 -19.52
C ASP A 17 -10.74 -3.95 -19.12
N MET A 18 -10.55 -3.68 -17.82
CA MET A 18 -10.11 -2.35 -17.38
C MET A 18 -8.69 -2.02 -17.87
N VAL A 19 -7.83 -3.03 -18.06
CA VAL A 19 -6.52 -2.84 -18.73
C VAL A 19 -6.74 -2.28 -20.13
N ILE A 20 -7.65 -2.87 -20.90
CA ILE A 20 -7.90 -2.51 -22.30
C ILE A 20 -8.57 -1.13 -22.40
N HIS A 21 -9.54 -0.86 -21.52
CA HIS A 21 -10.46 0.27 -21.67
C HIS A 21 -10.11 1.48 -20.82
N ASN A 22 -9.43 1.32 -19.68
CA ASN A 22 -9.25 2.38 -18.68
C ASN A 22 -7.77 2.69 -18.37
N GLY A 23 -6.83 1.82 -18.72
CA GLY A 23 -5.39 2.07 -18.56
C GLY A 23 -4.90 3.30 -19.35
N THR A 24 -4.05 4.13 -18.74
CA THR A 24 -3.58 5.39 -19.35
C THR A 24 -2.84 5.16 -20.67
N THR A 25 -2.03 4.11 -20.75
CA THR A 25 -1.28 3.75 -21.97
C THR A 25 -2.23 3.42 -23.12
N GLN A 26 -3.30 2.67 -22.82
CA GLN A 26 -4.27 2.17 -23.78
C GLN A 26 -5.23 3.27 -24.23
N THR A 27 -5.75 4.06 -23.29
CA THR A 27 -6.63 5.19 -23.58
C THR A 27 -5.90 6.28 -24.37
N THR A 28 -4.64 6.57 -24.05
CA THR A 28 -3.80 7.50 -24.81
C THR A 28 -3.53 6.97 -26.22
N GLU A 29 -3.17 5.69 -26.36
CA GLU A 29 -2.97 5.10 -27.68
C GLU A 29 -4.25 5.13 -28.52
N LYS A 30 -5.41 4.81 -27.95
CA LYS A 30 -6.71 4.88 -28.64
C LYS A 30 -6.99 6.29 -29.17
N ARG A 31 -6.63 7.33 -28.42
CA ARG A 31 -6.80 8.74 -28.83
C ARG A 31 -5.82 9.17 -29.92
N VAL A 32 -4.56 8.72 -29.84
CA VAL A 32 -3.48 9.19 -30.73
C VAL A 32 -3.35 8.34 -32.00
N LYS A 33 -3.54 7.02 -31.89
CA LYS A 33 -3.35 6.04 -32.97
C LYS A 33 -4.34 4.86 -32.83
N PRO A 34 -5.64 5.07 -33.13
CA PRO A 34 -6.69 4.07 -32.89
C PRO A 34 -6.46 2.73 -33.63
N ASP A 35 -5.82 2.75 -34.79
CA ASP A 35 -5.57 1.55 -35.61
C ASP A 35 -4.20 0.88 -35.32
N SER A 36 -3.56 1.20 -34.19
CA SER A 36 -2.24 0.65 -33.88
C SER A 36 -2.27 -0.86 -33.67
N ASP A 37 -1.19 -1.53 -34.10
CA ASP A 37 -1.06 -2.98 -33.93
C ASP A 37 -1.09 -3.37 -32.45
N TYR A 38 -0.56 -2.50 -31.58
CA TYR A 38 -0.66 -2.67 -30.14
C TYR A 38 -2.10 -2.83 -29.64
N LEU A 39 -3.03 -1.99 -30.11
CA LEU A 39 -4.44 -2.07 -29.69
C LEU A 39 -5.16 -3.30 -30.25
N LYS A 40 -4.71 -3.81 -31.39
CA LYS A 40 -5.24 -5.07 -31.97
C LYS A 40 -4.71 -6.29 -31.21
N ASP A 41 -3.45 -6.24 -30.78
CA ASP A 41 -2.78 -7.36 -30.13
C ASP A 41 -3.03 -7.43 -28.63
N ILE A 42 -3.44 -6.33 -28.00
CA ILE A 42 -3.60 -6.24 -26.54
C ILE A 42 -4.49 -7.33 -25.97
N VAL A 43 -5.58 -7.65 -26.66
CA VAL A 43 -6.56 -8.68 -26.25
C VAL A 43 -5.92 -10.06 -26.13
N ASN A 44 -4.88 -10.35 -26.92
CA ASN A 44 -4.16 -11.62 -26.89
C ASN A 44 -3.14 -11.68 -25.75
N GLY A 45 -2.80 -10.54 -25.15
CA GLY A 45 -1.87 -10.44 -24.02
C GLY A 45 -2.53 -10.49 -22.66
N ILE A 46 -3.86 -10.50 -22.59
CA ILE A 46 -4.60 -10.52 -21.34
C ILE A 46 -4.63 -11.94 -20.77
N ARG A 47 -4.36 -12.07 -19.47
CA ARG A 47 -4.44 -13.34 -18.76
C ARG A 47 -5.88 -13.63 -18.34
N ASP A 48 -6.22 -14.91 -18.24
CA ASP A 48 -7.45 -15.30 -17.56
C ASP A 48 -7.27 -15.25 -16.02
N TYR A 49 -8.40 -15.34 -15.31
CA TYR A 49 -8.39 -15.27 -13.85
C TYR A 49 -7.58 -16.42 -13.22
N GLU A 50 -7.61 -17.63 -13.79
CA GLU A 50 -6.88 -18.77 -13.24
C GLU A 50 -5.36 -18.57 -13.34
N ALA A 51 -4.88 -18.06 -14.47
CA ALA A 51 -3.48 -17.71 -14.68
C ALA A 51 -3.04 -16.56 -13.76
N CYS A 52 -3.90 -15.56 -13.55
CA CYS A 52 -3.64 -14.48 -12.59
C CYS A 52 -3.52 -15.01 -11.15
N VAL A 53 -4.42 -15.92 -10.73
CA VAL A 53 -4.39 -16.49 -9.38
C VAL A 53 -3.20 -17.45 -9.22
N ALA A 54 -2.87 -18.25 -10.23
CA ALA A 54 -1.73 -19.17 -10.18
C ALA A 54 -0.36 -18.47 -10.27
N TYR A 55 -0.32 -17.16 -10.52
CA TYR A 55 0.92 -16.41 -10.69
C TYR A 55 1.66 -16.26 -9.35
N PRO A 56 2.91 -16.77 -9.21
CA PRO A 56 3.58 -16.84 -7.91
C PRO A 56 3.68 -15.50 -7.15
N PRO A 57 4.04 -14.36 -7.80
CA PRO A 57 4.06 -13.06 -7.12
C PRO A 57 2.70 -12.63 -6.54
N ASN A 58 1.58 -12.98 -7.19
CA ASN A 58 0.24 -12.70 -6.67
C ASN A 58 -0.07 -13.55 -5.44
N GLN A 59 0.38 -14.81 -5.41
CA GLN A 59 0.26 -15.69 -4.23
C GLN A 59 1.12 -15.21 -3.06
N VAL A 60 2.29 -14.61 -3.31
CA VAL A 60 3.06 -13.91 -2.26
C VAL A 60 2.29 -12.69 -1.78
N TYR A 61 1.71 -11.88 -2.66
CA TYR A 61 1.00 -10.66 -2.27
C TYR A 61 -0.13 -10.92 -1.26
N ILE A 62 -0.89 -12.01 -1.44
CA ILE A 62 -1.96 -12.41 -0.51
C ILE A 62 -1.49 -13.29 0.65
N GLY A 63 -0.19 -13.56 0.77
CA GLY A 63 0.40 -14.27 1.91
C GLY A 63 0.26 -15.79 1.90
N ASN A 64 0.09 -16.41 0.73
CA ASN A 64 0.12 -17.88 0.57
C ASN A 64 1.52 -18.43 0.34
N MET A 65 2.46 -17.55 -0.05
CA MET A 65 3.87 -17.84 -0.20
C MET A 65 4.70 -16.73 0.45
N THR A 66 5.93 -17.04 0.87
CA THR A 66 6.88 -16.04 1.35
C THR A 66 7.73 -15.46 0.22
N PRO A 67 8.35 -14.27 0.42
CA PRO A 67 9.33 -13.73 -0.53
C PRO A 67 10.52 -14.68 -0.77
N GLU A 68 10.95 -15.42 0.25
CA GLU A 68 12.00 -16.43 0.17
C GLU A 68 11.59 -17.63 -0.69
N GLU A 69 10.35 -18.11 -0.55
CA GLU A 69 9.81 -19.19 -1.41
C GLU A 69 9.72 -18.75 -2.87
N LEU A 70 9.32 -17.50 -3.14
CA LEU A 70 9.35 -16.94 -4.49
C LEU A 70 10.78 -16.85 -5.05
N ALA A 71 11.75 -16.45 -4.24
CA ALA A 71 13.15 -16.37 -4.64
C ALA A 71 13.74 -17.75 -5.01
N ALA A 72 13.21 -18.83 -4.43
CA ALA A 72 13.60 -20.20 -4.77
C ALA A 72 13.05 -20.68 -6.13
N ILE A 73 12.02 -20.01 -6.68
CA ILE A 73 11.50 -20.29 -8.03
C ILE A 73 12.36 -19.56 -9.06
N PRO A 74 12.94 -20.27 -10.06
CA PRO A 74 13.72 -19.63 -11.11
C PRO A 74 12.91 -18.57 -11.87
N ALA A 75 13.39 -17.32 -11.83
CA ALA A 75 12.83 -16.21 -12.60
C ALA A 75 13.17 -16.34 -14.11
N PRO A 76 12.34 -15.79 -15.02
CA PRO A 76 11.11 -15.05 -14.75
C PRO A 76 9.94 -15.97 -14.34
N TRP A 77 8.90 -15.41 -13.72
CA TRP A 77 7.74 -16.18 -13.22
C TRP A 77 6.49 -16.09 -14.10
N HIS A 78 6.48 -15.24 -15.13
CA HIS A 78 5.28 -14.99 -15.96
C HIS A 78 4.74 -16.25 -16.67
N ASP A 79 5.57 -17.30 -16.81
CA ASP A 79 5.24 -18.60 -17.38
C ASP A 79 5.17 -19.72 -16.32
N LYS A 80 5.32 -19.38 -15.04
CA LYS A 80 5.28 -20.31 -13.91
C LYS A 80 3.90 -20.29 -13.26
N ARG A 81 3.53 -21.42 -12.66
CA ARG A 81 2.26 -21.59 -11.95
C ARG A 81 2.51 -22.28 -10.61
N VAL A 82 1.80 -21.82 -9.59
CA VAL A 82 1.68 -22.46 -8.27
C VAL A 82 0.20 -22.80 -8.02
N GLU A 83 -0.10 -23.40 -6.87
CA GLU A 83 -1.48 -23.71 -6.49
C GLU A 83 -2.34 -22.43 -6.50
N ALA A 84 -3.38 -22.42 -7.33
CA ALA A 84 -4.24 -21.26 -7.52
C ALA A 84 -5.23 -21.13 -6.34
N LYS A 85 -4.92 -20.24 -5.39
CA LYS A 85 -5.80 -19.93 -4.26
C LYS A 85 -6.27 -18.48 -4.32
N ARG A 86 -7.60 -18.30 -4.33
CA ARG A 86 -8.23 -16.98 -4.25
C ARG A 86 -7.94 -16.28 -2.92
N GLN A 87 -8.06 -17.01 -1.82
CA GLN A 87 -7.86 -16.51 -0.46
C GLN A 87 -6.45 -16.83 0.00
N GLY A 88 -5.86 -15.91 0.76
CA GLY A 88 -4.59 -16.13 1.42
C GLY A 88 -4.56 -15.56 2.82
N ALA A 89 -3.46 -15.85 3.53
CA ALA A 89 -3.35 -15.50 4.94
C ALA A 89 -3.29 -14.00 5.20
N LEU A 90 -3.07 -13.16 4.19
CA LEU A 90 -3.02 -11.70 4.32
C LEU A 90 -4.05 -10.98 3.44
N GLY A 91 -4.76 -11.67 2.56
CA GLY A 91 -5.64 -11.02 1.59
C GLY A 91 -6.29 -11.94 0.58
N GLU A 92 -6.80 -11.37 -0.51
CA GLU A 92 -7.46 -12.14 -1.58
C GLU A 92 -7.20 -11.60 -3.00
N ILE A 93 -7.53 -12.41 -4.00
CA ILE A 93 -7.57 -12.05 -5.43
C ILE A 93 -9.02 -12.16 -5.94
N MET A 94 -9.70 -11.04 -6.13
CA MET A 94 -11.09 -10.96 -6.61
C MET A 94 -11.15 -10.92 -8.15
N PRO A 95 -12.12 -11.60 -8.81
CA PRO A 95 -12.34 -11.47 -10.24
C PRO A 95 -13.05 -10.15 -10.61
N GLN A 96 -12.93 -9.71 -11.87
CA GLN A 96 -13.42 -8.40 -12.33
C GLN A 96 -14.91 -8.19 -12.13
N ASP A 97 -15.74 -9.22 -12.33
CA ASP A 97 -17.18 -9.12 -12.22
C ASP A 97 -17.62 -8.81 -10.79
N GLU A 98 -17.08 -9.52 -9.81
CA GLU A 98 -17.27 -9.21 -8.39
C GLU A 98 -16.76 -7.80 -8.04
N PHE A 99 -15.62 -7.39 -8.62
CA PHE A 99 -15.07 -6.05 -8.39
C PHE A 99 -15.93 -4.93 -9.00
N ILE A 100 -16.55 -5.15 -10.17
CA ILE A 100 -17.58 -4.26 -10.73
C ILE A 100 -18.76 -4.13 -9.77
N GLY A 101 -19.19 -5.23 -9.15
CA GLY A 101 -20.19 -5.21 -8.10
C GLY A 101 -19.77 -4.36 -6.89
N MET A 102 -18.51 -4.48 -6.45
CA MET A 102 -17.94 -3.65 -5.38
C MET A 102 -17.91 -2.16 -5.76
N MET A 103 -17.61 -1.81 -7.01
CA MET A 103 -17.71 -0.43 -7.50
C MET A 103 -19.14 0.11 -7.40
N LYS A 104 -20.15 -0.70 -7.81
CA LYS A 104 -21.57 -0.31 -7.68
C LYS A 104 -22.00 -0.16 -6.23
N ILE A 105 -21.51 -1.01 -5.32
CA ILE A 105 -21.77 -0.90 -3.88
C ILE A 105 -21.16 0.38 -3.30
N CYS A 106 -19.95 0.76 -3.73
CA CYS A 106 -19.26 1.94 -3.23
C CYS A 106 -19.79 3.26 -3.80
N ASP A 107 -20.61 3.21 -4.83
CA ASP A 107 -21.26 4.36 -5.45
C ASP A 107 -22.52 4.79 -4.69
N VAL A 108 -22.37 5.83 -3.87
CA VAL A 108 -23.46 6.42 -3.09
C VAL A 108 -24.27 7.47 -3.86
N PHE A 109 -23.88 7.78 -5.10
CA PHE A 109 -24.48 8.84 -5.93
C PHE A 109 -25.22 8.30 -7.16
N ASP A 110 -25.33 6.98 -7.29
CA ASP A 110 -26.03 6.31 -8.40
C ASP A 110 -25.48 6.72 -9.78
N LEU A 111 -24.15 6.81 -9.86
CA LEU A 111 -23.35 7.08 -11.05
C LEU A 111 -23.01 5.81 -11.83
N VAL A 112 -22.86 4.67 -11.15
CA VAL A 112 -22.63 3.36 -11.76
C VAL A 112 -23.97 2.77 -12.18
N LYS A 113 -24.13 2.44 -13.45
CA LYS A 113 -25.30 1.77 -14.01
C LYS A 113 -24.89 0.42 -14.55
N LEU A 114 -25.55 -0.64 -14.10
CA LEU A 114 -25.31 -2.00 -14.54
C LEU A 114 -26.60 -2.57 -15.14
N ASN A 115 -26.46 -3.40 -16.17
CA ASN A 115 -27.61 -4.11 -16.73
C ASN A 115 -28.12 -5.18 -15.76
N GLU A 116 -29.38 -5.63 -15.97
CA GLU A 116 -30.03 -6.56 -15.05
C GLU A 116 -29.29 -7.90 -14.92
N SER A 117 -28.74 -8.42 -16.02
CA SER A 117 -28.00 -9.68 -16.05
C SER A 117 -26.74 -9.60 -15.19
N CYS A 118 -25.94 -8.56 -15.39
CA CYS A 118 -24.72 -8.30 -14.63
C CYS A 118 -25.04 -8.09 -13.15
N SER A 119 -25.98 -7.19 -12.83
CA SER A 119 -26.39 -6.91 -11.44
C SER A 119 -26.80 -8.18 -10.68
N LYS A 120 -27.65 -9.03 -11.28
CA LYS A 120 -28.07 -10.28 -10.64
C LYS A 120 -26.92 -11.25 -10.45
N ALA A 121 -26.08 -11.43 -11.47
CA ALA A 121 -24.95 -12.35 -11.42
C ALA A 121 -23.92 -11.95 -10.35
N VAL A 122 -23.53 -10.68 -10.30
CA VAL A 122 -22.56 -10.19 -9.31
C VAL A 122 -23.16 -10.15 -7.90
N LYS A 123 -24.46 -9.83 -7.76
CA LYS A 123 -25.15 -9.90 -6.47
C LYS A 123 -25.11 -11.29 -5.87
N ALA A 124 -25.42 -12.32 -6.67
CA ALA A 124 -25.38 -13.72 -6.19
C ALA A 124 -23.98 -14.15 -5.74
N LYS A 125 -22.93 -13.69 -6.43
CA LYS A 125 -21.53 -13.98 -6.04
C LYS A 125 -21.12 -13.25 -4.76
N LEU A 126 -21.48 -11.97 -4.64
CA LEU A 126 -21.14 -11.15 -3.48
C LEU A 126 -21.95 -11.54 -2.24
N GLU A 127 -23.18 -12.05 -2.38
CA GLU A 127 -23.95 -12.64 -1.28
C GLU A 127 -23.28 -13.89 -0.68
N ALA A 128 -22.55 -14.65 -1.49
CA ALA A 128 -21.74 -15.78 -1.03
C ALA A 128 -20.36 -15.35 -0.50
N HIS A 129 -19.99 -14.07 -0.62
CA HIS A 129 -18.68 -13.58 -0.23
C HIS A 129 -18.58 -13.38 1.28
N PRO A 130 -17.59 -13.96 1.97
CA PRO A 130 -17.54 -13.97 3.43
C PRO A 130 -17.38 -12.59 4.08
N LEU A 131 -16.89 -11.60 3.33
CA LEU A 131 -16.58 -10.27 3.85
C LEU A 131 -17.56 -9.17 3.44
N VAL A 132 -18.50 -9.47 2.54
CA VAL A 132 -19.47 -8.47 2.06
C VAL A 132 -20.71 -8.56 2.93
N ASP A 133 -21.11 -7.44 3.54
CA ASP A 133 -22.37 -7.38 4.29
C ASP A 133 -23.56 -7.38 3.30
N ASN A 134 -24.49 -8.30 3.50
CA ASN A 134 -25.69 -8.43 2.68
C ASN A 134 -26.53 -7.14 2.60
N ASN A 135 -26.46 -6.26 3.60
CA ASN A 135 -27.14 -4.96 3.57
C ASN A 135 -26.62 -4.06 2.43
N LEU A 136 -25.34 -4.17 2.09
CA LEU A 136 -24.72 -3.40 1.01
C LEU A 136 -25.21 -3.84 -0.38
N LEU A 137 -25.70 -5.07 -0.51
CA LEU A 137 -26.12 -5.64 -1.79
C LEU A 137 -27.40 -5.02 -2.35
N THR A 138 -28.13 -4.25 -1.55
CA THR A 138 -29.29 -3.48 -2.00
C THR A 138 -28.94 -2.46 -3.08
N ALA A 139 -27.68 -2.01 -3.15
CA ALA A 139 -27.18 -1.17 -4.22
C ALA A 139 -27.28 -1.83 -5.61
N LEU A 140 -27.28 -3.17 -5.68
CA LEU A 140 -27.34 -3.95 -6.92
C LEU A 140 -28.78 -4.22 -7.40
N ASP A 141 -29.80 -3.84 -6.63
CA ASP A 141 -31.20 -4.04 -7.02
C ASP A 141 -31.66 -3.09 -8.12
N LYS A 142 -30.93 -1.99 -8.31
CA LYS A 142 -31.21 -0.98 -9.34
C LYS A 142 -30.41 -1.27 -10.60
N ALA A 143 -31.04 -1.93 -11.56
CA ALA A 143 -30.49 -2.15 -12.89
C ALA A 143 -30.97 -1.08 -13.89
N ALA A 144 -30.16 -0.83 -14.92
CA ALA A 144 -30.50 -0.01 -16.09
C ALA A 144 -30.76 -0.91 -17.31
N THR A 145 -31.54 -0.44 -18.29
CA THR A 145 -31.73 -1.17 -19.55
C THR A 145 -30.51 -1.02 -20.46
N ALA A 146 -30.40 -1.91 -21.46
CA ALA A 146 -29.32 -1.82 -22.45
C ALA A 146 -29.40 -0.51 -23.27
N GLU A 147 -30.63 -0.05 -23.56
CA GLU A 147 -30.88 1.22 -24.25
C GLU A 147 -30.43 2.42 -23.41
N GLU A 148 -30.72 2.43 -22.10
CA GLU A 148 -30.28 3.49 -21.20
C GLU A 148 -28.76 3.55 -21.11
N ILE A 149 -28.08 2.40 -20.97
CA ILE A 149 -26.61 2.33 -20.92
C ILE A 149 -26.02 2.84 -22.24
N ALA A 150 -26.56 2.39 -23.38
CA ALA A 150 -26.10 2.83 -24.70
C ALA A 150 -26.29 4.35 -24.90
N ASP A 151 -27.40 4.90 -24.42
CA ASP A 151 -27.68 6.34 -24.47
C ASP A 151 -26.69 7.12 -23.58
N PHE A 152 -26.45 6.68 -22.35
CA PHE A 152 -25.48 7.33 -21.46
C PHE A 152 -24.07 7.36 -22.05
N VAL A 153 -23.61 6.25 -22.64
CA VAL A 153 -22.27 6.17 -23.23
C VAL A 153 -22.17 7.05 -24.49
N LYS A 154 -23.16 6.98 -25.38
CA LYS A 154 -23.12 7.67 -26.67
C LYS A 154 -23.38 9.17 -26.56
N ASN A 155 -24.37 9.56 -25.76
CA ASN A 155 -24.94 10.91 -25.77
C ASN A 155 -24.60 11.70 -24.50
N ALA A 156 -24.36 11.04 -23.35
CA ALA A 156 -24.06 11.70 -22.07
C ALA A 156 -22.59 11.59 -21.64
N GLY A 157 -21.72 11.03 -22.49
CA GLY A 157 -20.27 10.92 -22.23
C GLY A 157 -19.91 10.02 -21.04
N ALA A 158 -20.78 9.05 -20.68
CA ALA A 158 -20.48 8.07 -19.66
C ALA A 158 -19.38 7.10 -20.11
N GLU A 159 -18.56 6.65 -19.16
CA GLU A 159 -17.52 5.65 -19.42
C GLU A 159 -18.10 4.24 -19.35
N ALA A 160 -17.93 3.46 -20.41
CA ALA A 160 -18.49 2.11 -20.49
C ALA A 160 -17.73 1.12 -19.58
N ILE A 161 -18.48 0.31 -18.82
CA ILE A 161 -17.97 -0.82 -18.05
C ILE A 161 -18.03 -2.06 -18.93
N HIS A 162 -16.88 -2.66 -19.17
CA HIS A 162 -16.74 -3.88 -19.98
C HIS A 162 -16.52 -5.10 -19.09
N LEU A 163 -17.07 -6.23 -19.51
CA LEU A 163 -16.82 -7.53 -18.91
C LEU A 163 -16.82 -8.60 -20.01
N ASN A 164 -15.69 -9.29 -20.17
CA ASN A 164 -15.47 -10.27 -21.24
C ASN A 164 -15.69 -9.66 -22.64
N GLY A 165 -15.25 -8.41 -22.84
CA GLY A 165 -15.42 -7.66 -24.09
C GLY A 165 -16.82 -7.08 -24.34
N GLU A 166 -17.81 -7.36 -23.50
CA GLU A 166 -19.17 -6.83 -23.63
C GLU A 166 -19.41 -5.63 -22.71
N VAL A 167 -20.19 -4.65 -23.17
CA VAL A 167 -20.62 -3.52 -22.33
C VAL A 167 -21.73 -4.00 -21.39
N VAL A 168 -21.41 -4.08 -20.10
CA VAL A 168 -22.34 -4.52 -19.05
C VAL A 168 -22.91 -3.37 -18.22
N GLY A 169 -22.37 -2.17 -18.41
CA GLY A 169 -22.76 -0.98 -17.66
C GLY A 169 -22.01 0.27 -18.09
N CYS A 170 -22.16 1.34 -17.30
CA CYS A 170 -21.40 2.57 -17.45
C CYS A 170 -21.24 3.32 -16.13
N VAL A 171 -20.25 4.20 -16.07
CA VAL A 171 -20.06 5.21 -15.02
C VAL A 171 -20.38 6.57 -15.62
N LYS A 172 -21.39 7.25 -15.07
CA LYS A 172 -21.75 8.61 -15.49
C LYS A 172 -20.74 9.63 -14.93
N ALA A 173 -20.64 10.78 -15.59
CA ALA A 173 -20.04 11.95 -14.98
C ALA A 173 -20.86 12.39 -13.75
N ALA A 174 -20.19 12.92 -12.74
CA ALA A 174 -20.84 13.56 -11.60
C ALA A 174 -21.20 15.03 -11.90
N HIS A 175 -20.67 15.60 -12.98
CA HIS A 175 -20.98 16.94 -13.45
C HIS A 175 -20.68 17.08 -14.96
N ASP A 176 -21.51 17.84 -15.69
CA ASP A 176 -21.43 17.91 -17.17
C ASP A 176 -20.23 18.71 -17.71
N ILE A 177 -19.67 19.62 -16.91
CA ILE A 177 -18.62 20.57 -17.33
C ILE A 177 -17.33 20.39 -16.53
N ASP A 178 -17.38 19.74 -15.38
CA ASP A 178 -16.22 19.69 -14.49
C ASP A 178 -15.34 18.50 -14.83
N ASP A 179 -14.16 18.77 -15.40
CA ASP A 179 -13.18 17.74 -15.75
C ASP A 179 -12.80 16.85 -14.56
N SER A 180 -12.80 17.40 -13.33
CA SER A 180 -12.47 16.69 -12.09
C SER A 180 -13.60 15.76 -11.64
N LEU A 181 -14.80 15.92 -12.23
CA LEU A 181 -15.99 15.11 -12.01
C LEU A 181 -16.47 14.44 -13.31
N SER A 182 -15.62 14.38 -14.32
CA SER A 182 -15.87 13.67 -15.57
C SER A 182 -16.05 12.17 -15.33
N ALA A 183 -16.74 11.47 -16.23
CA ALA A 183 -16.98 10.04 -16.12
C ALA A 183 -15.67 9.24 -15.96
N HIS A 184 -14.59 9.64 -16.65
CA HIS A 184 -13.26 9.07 -16.52
C HIS A 184 -12.70 9.17 -15.11
N VAL A 185 -12.72 10.38 -14.53
CA VAL A 185 -12.19 10.62 -13.17
C VAL A 185 -13.07 9.92 -12.12
N ILE A 186 -14.39 9.93 -12.29
CA ILE A 186 -15.30 9.21 -11.39
C ILE A 186 -15.07 7.70 -11.46
N PHE A 187 -14.84 7.12 -12.64
CA PHE A 187 -14.52 5.71 -12.79
C PHE A 187 -13.25 5.36 -12.00
N GLU A 188 -12.18 6.11 -12.18
CA GLU A 188 -10.91 5.88 -11.48
C GLU A 188 -11.04 6.05 -9.96
N ASN A 189 -11.75 7.10 -9.51
CA ASN A 189 -12.05 7.32 -8.10
C ASN A 189 -12.86 6.16 -7.49
N LEU A 190 -13.83 5.60 -8.22
CA LEU A 190 -14.62 4.46 -7.74
C LEU A 190 -13.79 3.17 -7.67
N VAL A 191 -12.87 2.94 -8.61
CA VAL A 191 -11.92 1.83 -8.56
C VAL A 191 -11.01 1.94 -7.34
N SER A 192 -10.48 3.14 -7.07
CA SER A 192 -9.65 3.40 -5.88
C SER A 192 -10.45 3.22 -4.59
N LYS A 193 -11.64 3.82 -4.49
CA LYS A 193 -12.51 3.65 -3.33
C LYS A 193 -12.86 2.19 -3.09
N ALA A 194 -13.30 1.45 -4.11
CA ALA A 194 -13.75 0.06 -3.97
C ALA A 194 -12.61 -0.88 -3.52
N SER A 195 -11.42 -0.74 -4.11
CA SER A 195 -10.25 -1.53 -3.73
C SER A 195 -9.70 -1.17 -2.34
N CYS A 196 -9.80 0.11 -1.94
CA CYS A 196 -9.49 0.55 -0.59
C CYS A 196 -10.48 -0.05 0.45
N VAL A 197 -11.77 -0.01 0.16
CA VAL A 197 -12.83 -0.62 1.01
C VAL A 197 -12.59 -2.12 1.17
N ALA A 198 -12.32 -2.84 0.07
CA ALA A 198 -12.02 -4.27 0.13
C ALA A 198 -10.77 -4.57 1.00
N SER A 199 -9.74 -3.74 0.89
CA SER A 199 -8.53 -3.86 1.73
C SER A 199 -8.82 -3.65 3.22
N ILE A 200 -9.68 -2.69 3.56
CA ILE A 200 -10.11 -2.45 4.95
C ILE A 200 -10.94 -3.63 5.46
N MET A 201 -11.85 -4.17 4.65
CA MET A 201 -12.63 -5.37 5.00
C MET A 201 -11.72 -6.57 5.28
N GLN A 202 -10.67 -6.76 4.45
CA GLN A 202 -9.64 -7.77 4.67
C GLN A 202 -8.90 -7.53 6.00
N LEU A 203 -8.44 -6.30 6.28
CA LEU A 203 -7.78 -5.97 7.55
C LEU A 203 -8.67 -6.30 8.77
N ILE A 204 -9.95 -5.94 8.72
CA ILE A 204 -10.91 -6.21 9.80
C ILE A 204 -11.05 -7.72 10.01
N HIS A 205 -11.18 -8.48 8.91
CA HIS A 205 -11.25 -9.93 8.98
C HIS A 205 -10.00 -10.56 9.62
N GLN A 206 -8.81 -10.11 9.18
CA GLN A 206 -7.54 -10.67 9.65
C GLN A 206 -7.24 -10.32 11.11
N THR A 207 -7.66 -9.14 11.57
CA THR A 207 -7.35 -8.66 12.94
C THR A 207 -8.46 -8.92 13.95
N GLY A 208 -9.69 -9.13 13.48
CA GLY A 208 -10.88 -9.17 14.34
C GLY A 208 -11.12 -7.85 15.09
N VAL A 209 -10.55 -6.74 14.63
CA VAL A 209 -10.75 -5.44 15.27
C VAL A 209 -12.22 -5.04 15.16
N ASP A 210 -12.79 -4.56 16.27
CA ASP A 210 -14.13 -3.98 16.24
C ASP A 210 -14.10 -2.71 15.37
N LYS A 211 -14.99 -2.66 14.37
CA LYS A 211 -15.14 -1.51 13.46
C LYS A 211 -15.41 -0.22 14.23
N ALA A 212 -16.15 -0.29 15.33
CA ALA A 212 -16.46 0.87 16.16
C ALA A 212 -15.26 1.31 17.02
N ALA A 213 -14.22 0.49 17.16
CA ALA A 213 -13.01 0.83 17.89
C ALA A 213 -11.96 1.57 17.05
N VAL A 214 -12.18 1.73 15.73
CA VAL A 214 -11.29 2.53 14.87
C VAL A 214 -11.65 4.01 15.01
N ASP A 215 -10.67 4.82 15.45
CA ASP A 215 -10.88 6.25 15.74
C ASP A 215 -10.53 7.14 14.54
N TYR A 216 -9.54 6.72 13.76
CA TYR A 216 -9.02 7.51 12.64
C TYR A 216 -8.61 6.63 11.46
N ILE A 217 -8.75 7.16 10.25
CA ILE A 217 -8.25 6.56 9.03
C ILE A 217 -7.39 7.55 8.24
N ILE A 218 -6.26 7.06 7.73
CA ILE A 218 -5.41 7.77 6.78
C ILE A 218 -5.43 7.01 5.47
N GLU A 219 -5.90 7.64 4.41
CA GLU A 219 -5.84 7.07 3.07
C GLU A 219 -4.62 7.64 2.32
N CYS A 220 -3.90 6.79 1.59
CA CYS A 220 -2.56 7.13 1.08
C CYS A 220 -2.25 6.69 -0.35
N SER A 221 -3.27 6.47 -1.17
CA SER A 221 -3.11 6.29 -2.62
C SER A 221 -2.59 7.55 -3.32
N GLU A 222 -2.37 7.46 -4.63
CA GLU A 222 -1.99 8.60 -5.48
C GLU A 222 -3.21 9.42 -5.94
N GLU A 223 -4.43 9.00 -5.61
CA GLU A 223 -5.67 9.53 -6.18
C GLU A 223 -6.18 10.77 -5.44
N ALA A 224 -6.68 11.78 -6.15
CA ALA A 224 -7.23 12.98 -5.52
C ALA A 224 -8.66 13.21 -6.02
N CYS A 225 -9.63 13.28 -5.10
CA CYS A 225 -11.02 13.55 -5.44
C CYS A 225 -11.43 14.96 -5.01
N GLY A 226 -12.39 15.54 -5.72
CA GLY A 226 -12.85 16.91 -5.52
C GLY A 226 -13.31 17.55 -6.82
N ASP A 227 -14.06 18.64 -6.72
CA ASP A 227 -14.50 19.41 -7.87
C ASP A 227 -13.38 20.35 -8.40
N MET A 228 -13.65 21.07 -9.47
CA MET A 228 -12.71 22.01 -10.10
C MET A 228 -12.25 23.12 -9.15
N ASN A 229 -13.04 23.47 -8.12
CA ASN A 229 -12.71 24.52 -7.16
C ASN A 229 -11.87 23.98 -5.99
N GLN A 230 -12.01 22.70 -5.66
CA GLN A 230 -11.41 22.05 -4.50
C GLN A 230 -10.79 20.69 -4.87
N ARG A 231 -9.89 20.69 -5.87
CA ARG A 231 -9.17 19.48 -6.29
C ARG A 231 -8.39 18.88 -5.12
N GLY A 232 -8.68 17.63 -4.76
CA GLY A 232 -8.09 16.96 -3.60
C GLY A 232 -8.70 17.37 -2.25
N GLY A 233 -9.78 18.15 -2.24
CA GLY A 233 -10.55 18.48 -1.05
C GLY A 233 -11.57 17.40 -0.65
N GLY A 234 -11.89 16.48 -1.55
CA GLY A 234 -12.64 15.27 -1.25
C GLY A 234 -11.76 14.27 -0.49
N ASN A 235 -12.35 13.51 0.43
CA ASN A 235 -11.65 12.69 1.40
C ASN A 235 -11.91 11.19 1.16
N PHE A 236 -10.94 10.50 0.54
CA PHE A 236 -11.03 9.07 0.27
C PHE A 236 -11.04 8.25 1.56
N ALA A 237 -10.28 8.67 2.58
CA ALA A 237 -10.25 7.99 3.87
C ALA A 237 -11.65 7.88 4.48
N LYS A 238 -12.38 8.99 4.51
CA LYS A 238 -13.75 9.03 5.04
C LYS A 238 -14.73 8.29 4.15
N ALA A 239 -14.62 8.43 2.82
CA ALA A 239 -15.46 7.71 1.87
C ALA A 239 -15.30 6.18 1.99
N ALA A 240 -14.08 5.70 2.21
CA ALA A 240 -13.80 4.27 2.40
C ALA A 240 -14.25 3.79 3.79
N ALA A 241 -13.99 4.57 4.85
CA ALA A 241 -14.43 4.25 6.21
C ALA A 241 -15.95 4.14 6.33
N GLU A 242 -16.70 5.04 5.68
CA GLU A 242 -18.16 4.99 5.58
C GLU A 242 -18.62 3.63 5.04
N MET A 243 -18.10 3.24 3.88
CA MET A 243 -18.50 1.99 3.23
C MET A 243 -18.03 0.74 3.98
N ALA A 244 -16.89 0.80 4.67
CA ALA A 244 -16.40 -0.31 5.49
C ALA A 244 -17.15 -0.44 6.83
N GLY A 245 -17.94 0.57 7.23
CA GLY A 245 -18.69 0.61 8.48
C GLY A 245 -17.86 1.02 9.69
N LEU A 246 -16.80 1.82 9.50
CA LEU A 246 -15.97 2.37 10.58
C LEU A 246 -16.66 3.60 11.19
N VAL A 247 -17.80 3.37 11.85
CA VAL A 247 -18.77 4.42 12.23
C VAL A 247 -18.24 5.52 13.14
N ASN A 248 -17.18 5.26 13.92
CA ASN A 248 -16.57 6.22 14.82
C ASN A 248 -15.32 6.88 14.24
N ALA A 249 -14.87 6.45 13.06
CA ALA A 249 -13.66 6.97 12.46
C ALA A 249 -13.89 8.33 11.80
N THR A 250 -13.02 9.28 12.10
CA THR A 250 -12.75 10.42 11.20
C THR A 250 -11.49 10.13 10.38
N GLY A 251 -11.07 11.02 9.47
CA GLY A 251 -9.90 10.72 8.66
C GLY A 251 -9.45 11.82 7.72
N SER A 252 -8.31 11.59 7.09
CA SER A 252 -7.69 12.49 6.11
C SER A 252 -6.84 11.72 5.11
N ASP A 253 -6.60 12.33 3.95
CA ASP A 253 -5.75 11.76 2.92
C ASP A 253 -4.30 12.27 3.05
N VAL A 254 -3.34 11.43 2.71
CA VAL A 254 -1.91 11.74 2.66
C VAL A 254 -1.38 11.41 1.28
N ARG A 255 -0.82 12.42 0.60
CA ARG A 255 -0.25 12.27 -0.74
C ARG A 255 1.25 12.51 -0.73
N GLY A 256 1.97 11.61 -1.38
CA GLY A 256 3.44 11.65 -1.47
C GLY A 256 3.99 10.75 -2.58
N PHE A 257 3.18 10.51 -3.63
CA PHE A 257 3.47 9.48 -4.63
C PHE A 257 3.72 8.11 -3.95
N CYS A 258 4.69 7.31 -4.43
CA CYS A 258 5.07 6.08 -3.76
C CYS A 258 5.65 6.27 -2.34
N ALA A 259 5.96 7.49 -1.88
CA ALA A 259 6.32 7.72 -0.47
C ALA A 259 5.09 7.88 0.45
N GLY A 260 3.89 8.10 -0.12
CA GLY A 260 2.65 8.35 0.60
C GLY A 260 2.36 7.35 1.73
N PRO A 261 2.48 6.03 1.49
CA PRO A 261 2.23 5.05 2.54
C PRO A 261 3.18 5.13 3.73
N THR A 262 4.48 5.34 3.50
CA THR A 262 5.45 5.49 4.60
C THR A 262 5.20 6.78 5.38
N HIS A 263 4.79 7.87 4.72
CA HIS A 263 4.32 9.07 5.41
C HIS A 263 3.09 8.79 6.29
N ALA A 264 2.09 8.11 5.73
CA ALA A 264 0.85 7.79 6.44
C ALA A 264 1.09 6.89 7.67
N LEU A 265 1.99 5.90 7.56
CA LEU A 265 2.38 5.04 8.68
C LEU A 265 3.09 5.81 9.79
N VAL A 266 4.01 6.70 9.45
CA VAL A 266 4.68 7.57 10.44
C VAL A 266 3.68 8.51 11.11
N GLN A 267 2.74 9.08 10.36
CA GLN A 267 1.68 9.93 10.91
C GLN A 267 0.75 9.14 11.85
N ALA A 268 0.25 7.97 11.42
CA ALA A 268 -0.58 7.09 12.25
C ALA A 268 0.13 6.69 13.54
N ALA A 269 1.40 6.26 13.44
CA ALA A 269 2.22 5.93 14.60
C ALA A 269 2.39 7.14 15.53
N SER A 270 2.56 8.35 15.00
CA SER A 270 2.70 9.56 15.79
C SER A 270 1.41 9.95 16.52
N LEU A 271 0.25 9.85 15.84
CA LEU A 271 -1.07 10.13 16.42
C LEU A 271 -1.37 9.19 17.60
N VAL A 272 -1.09 7.90 17.42
CA VAL A 272 -1.27 6.90 18.48
C VAL A 272 -0.28 7.11 19.62
N LYS A 273 1.01 7.34 19.31
CA LYS A 273 2.04 7.58 20.33
C LYS A 273 1.75 8.82 21.18
N ALA A 274 1.10 9.83 20.59
CA ALA A 274 0.68 11.06 21.27
C ALA A 274 -0.60 10.88 22.10
N GLY A 275 -1.30 9.73 22.01
CA GLY A 275 -2.56 9.48 22.70
C GLY A 275 -3.76 10.23 22.11
N VAL A 276 -3.65 10.70 20.87
CA VAL A 276 -4.76 11.38 20.17
C VAL A 276 -5.83 10.36 19.78
N PHE A 277 -5.40 9.20 19.30
CA PHE A 277 -6.25 8.08 18.87
C PHE A 277 -5.67 6.76 19.36
N LYS A 278 -6.51 5.74 19.53
CA LYS A 278 -6.07 4.41 19.96
C LYS A 278 -5.82 3.47 18.81
N ASN A 279 -6.69 3.51 17.80
CA ASN A 279 -6.61 2.69 16.60
C ASN A 279 -6.71 3.58 15.37
N VAL A 280 -5.64 3.56 14.58
CA VAL A 280 -5.55 4.28 13.31
C VAL A 280 -5.36 3.28 12.18
N VAL A 281 -6.26 3.30 11.21
CA VAL A 281 -6.12 2.52 9.97
C VAL A 281 -5.37 3.35 8.94
N VAL A 282 -4.35 2.78 8.32
CA VAL A 282 -3.70 3.33 7.12
C VAL A 282 -4.09 2.45 5.95
N ALA A 283 -4.73 3.01 4.92
CA ALA A 283 -5.24 2.23 3.79
C ALA A 283 -4.97 2.91 2.45
N ALA A 284 -4.99 2.14 1.37
CA ALA A 284 -4.96 2.66 0.01
C ALA A 284 -5.59 1.67 -0.97
N GLY A 285 -6.25 2.21 -2.00
CA GLY A 285 -6.74 1.47 -3.16
C GLY A 285 -5.94 1.81 -4.42
N GLY A 286 -6.10 0.99 -5.45
CA GLY A 286 -5.38 1.11 -6.71
C GLY A 286 -6.09 2.02 -7.72
N SER A 287 -5.49 2.17 -8.88
CA SER A 287 -5.93 3.10 -9.92
C SER A 287 -5.94 2.45 -11.29
N THR A 288 -6.93 2.80 -12.11
CA THR A 288 -7.00 2.35 -13.50
C THR A 288 -5.82 2.88 -14.31
N ALA A 289 -5.31 4.08 -14.01
CA ALA A 289 -4.21 4.69 -14.73
C ALA A 289 -2.94 3.85 -14.79
N LYS A 290 -2.73 2.93 -13.83
CA LYS A 290 -1.54 2.07 -13.75
C LYS A 290 -1.73 0.70 -14.44
N LEU A 291 -2.96 0.35 -14.82
CA LEU A 291 -3.23 -0.90 -15.51
C LEU A 291 -2.60 -0.90 -16.91
N GLY A 292 -1.89 -1.97 -17.23
CA GLY A 292 -1.18 -2.15 -18.50
C GLY A 292 -0.18 -1.05 -18.83
N MET A 293 0.34 -0.32 -17.84
CA MET A 293 1.23 0.82 -18.07
C MET A 293 2.44 0.45 -18.96
N ASN A 294 3.04 -0.71 -18.74
CA ASN A 294 4.15 -1.26 -19.52
C ASN A 294 3.71 -2.30 -20.56
N GLY A 295 2.41 -2.42 -20.85
CA GLY A 295 1.87 -3.47 -21.71
C GLY A 295 2.45 -3.48 -23.13
N LYS A 296 2.84 -2.31 -23.67
CA LYS A 296 3.54 -2.23 -24.97
C LYS A 296 4.85 -3.00 -24.98
N ASP A 297 5.63 -2.91 -23.90
CA ASP A 297 6.93 -3.55 -23.81
C ASP A 297 6.81 -5.03 -23.42
N HIS A 298 5.77 -5.40 -22.67
CA HIS A 298 5.42 -6.81 -22.42
C HIS A 298 5.13 -7.53 -23.74
N LEU A 299 4.20 -7.02 -24.54
CA LEU A 299 3.81 -7.65 -25.81
C LEU A 299 4.97 -7.75 -26.80
N LYS A 300 5.77 -6.68 -26.96
CA LYS A 300 6.96 -6.69 -27.84
C LYS A 300 7.97 -7.77 -27.47
N LYS A 301 8.01 -8.17 -26.19
CA LYS A 301 8.92 -9.19 -25.66
C LYS A 301 8.26 -10.56 -25.54
N GLY A 302 7.01 -10.71 -26.00
CA GLY A 302 6.26 -11.97 -25.94
C GLY A 302 5.74 -12.33 -24.54
N LEU A 303 5.60 -11.35 -23.64
CA LEU A 303 5.00 -11.55 -22.33
C LEU A 303 3.50 -11.19 -22.36
N PRO A 304 2.68 -11.85 -21.51
CA PRO A 304 1.36 -11.32 -21.19
C PRO A 304 1.48 -9.97 -20.47
N ILE A 305 0.39 -9.21 -20.43
CA ILE A 305 0.30 -7.98 -19.65
C ILE A 305 0.14 -8.36 -18.18
N LEU A 306 1.16 -8.05 -17.39
CA LEU A 306 1.21 -8.44 -15.98
C LEU A 306 0.65 -7.36 -15.03
N GLU A 307 0.35 -6.17 -15.55
CA GLU A 307 -0.26 -5.06 -14.82
C GLU A 307 -1.78 -5.10 -14.99
N ASP A 308 -2.36 -6.27 -14.73
CA ASP A 308 -3.78 -6.59 -14.89
C ASP A 308 -4.53 -6.65 -13.55
N CYS A 309 -3.89 -6.24 -12.47
CA CYS A 309 -4.48 -6.19 -11.14
C CYS A 309 -4.55 -4.75 -10.61
N VAL A 310 -5.73 -4.38 -10.10
CA VAL A 310 -5.89 -3.27 -9.15
C VAL A 310 -5.50 -3.79 -7.77
N GLY A 311 -4.55 -3.15 -7.11
CA GLY A 311 -4.05 -3.58 -5.81
C GLY A 311 -4.46 -2.63 -4.69
N GLY A 312 -4.54 -3.15 -3.47
CA GLY A 312 -4.87 -2.36 -2.28
C GLY A 312 -4.26 -2.96 -1.01
N PHE A 313 -4.11 -2.12 0.01
CA PHE A 313 -3.71 -2.56 1.35
C PHE A 313 -4.42 -1.76 2.44
N ALA A 314 -4.47 -2.34 3.62
CA ALA A 314 -4.81 -1.66 4.86
C ALA A 314 -3.94 -2.17 6.01
N VAL A 315 -3.61 -1.30 6.95
CA VAL A 315 -2.72 -1.55 8.09
C VAL A 315 -3.36 -0.97 9.35
N LEU A 316 -3.40 -1.77 10.43
CA LEU A 316 -3.87 -1.30 11.74
C LEU A 316 -2.69 -0.91 12.62
N ILE A 317 -2.63 0.37 12.98
CA ILE A 317 -1.69 0.91 13.96
C ILE A 317 -2.45 1.17 15.25
N SER A 318 -1.97 0.59 16.35
CA SER A 318 -2.66 0.63 17.64
C SER A 318 -1.75 1.03 18.79
N GLU A 319 -2.36 1.37 19.93
CA GLU A 319 -1.66 1.45 21.21
C GLU A 319 -0.83 0.18 21.46
N ASN A 320 0.33 0.36 22.08
CA ASN A 320 1.23 -0.74 22.35
C ASN A 320 0.58 -1.78 23.27
N ASP A 321 0.50 -3.02 22.80
CA ASP A 321 -0.06 -4.14 23.55
C ASP A 321 1.00 -4.96 24.29
N GLY A 322 2.29 -4.69 24.06
CA GLY A 322 3.44 -5.42 24.56
C GLY A 322 3.83 -6.66 23.77
N ILE A 323 3.18 -6.90 22.63
CA ILE A 323 3.32 -8.11 21.82
C ILE A 323 3.71 -7.74 20.39
N ASN A 324 2.90 -6.89 19.75
CA ASN A 324 3.03 -6.57 18.35
C ASN A 324 4.22 -5.64 18.07
N PRO A 325 4.88 -5.76 16.90
CA PRO A 325 6.08 -4.98 16.59
C PRO A 325 5.86 -3.47 16.71
N GLU A 326 6.87 -2.78 17.23
CA GLU A 326 6.85 -1.34 17.47
C GLU A 326 7.29 -0.58 16.23
N LEU A 327 6.54 0.47 15.87
CA LEU A 327 6.99 1.47 14.92
C LEU A 327 7.89 2.46 15.67
N ASN A 328 9.20 2.29 15.54
CA ASN A 328 10.18 3.14 16.19
C ASN A 328 10.35 4.47 15.42
N THR A 329 9.50 5.43 15.77
CA THR A 329 9.52 6.80 15.23
C THR A 329 10.73 7.63 15.69
N ASP A 330 11.63 7.08 16.50
CA ASP A 330 12.83 7.80 16.94
C ASP A 330 13.99 7.57 15.93
N ILE A 331 13.87 6.52 15.09
CA ILE A 331 14.77 6.21 13.98
C ILE A 331 14.06 6.56 12.66
N LEU A 332 13.94 7.86 12.39
CA LEU A 332 13.30 8.39 11.17
C LEU A 332 14.32 8.96 10.18
N GLY A 333 14.41 8.37 8.99
CA GLY A 333 15.12 8.94 7.86
C GLY A 333 14.22 9.91 7.11
N ARG A 334 14.81 11.01 6.61
CA ARG A 334 14.06 12.08 5.94
C ARG A 334 14.85 12.58 4.75
N HIS A 335 14.23 12.58 3.58
CA HIS A 335 14.69 13.34 2.44
C HIS A 335 14.24 14.78 2.62
N THR A 336 15.17 15.66 2.96
CA THR A 336 14.87 17.08 3.16
C THR A 336 15.01 17.84 1.85
N VAL A 337 14.40 19.03 1.75
CA VAL A 337 14.60 19.95 0.62
C VAL A 337 16.09 20.20 0.34
N GLY A 338 16.92 20.26 1.39
CA GLY A 338 18.36 20.46 1.30
C GLY A 338 19.19 19.21 0.96
N THR A 339 18.61 18.01 0.95
CA THR A 339 19.34 16.75 0.66
C THR A 339 19.77 16.68 -0.82
N GLY A 340 19.06 17.39 -1.71
CA GLY A 340 19.27 17.35 -3.16
C GLY A 340 18.75 16.05 -3.79
N SER A 341 19.08 15.82 -5.06
CA SER A 341 18.55 14.70 -5.85
C SER A 341 19.56 13.58 -6.13
N SER A 342 20.78 13.64 -5.57
CA SER A 342 21.78 12.58 -5.73
C SER A 342 21.29 11.27 -5.09
N PRO A 343 21.24 10.13 -5.81
CA PRO A 343 20.79 8.86 -5.26
C PRO A 343 21.54 8.44 -3.99
N GLN A 344 22.85 8.71 -3.91
CA GLN A 344 23.66 8.41 -2.73
C GLN A 344 23.27 9.25 -1.51
N ASN A 345 22.98 10.54 -1.71
CA ASN A 345 22.55 11.43 -0.62
C ASN A 345 21.17 11.02 -0.12
N VAL A 346 20.25 10.73 -1.04
CA VAL A 346 18.89 10.28 -0.72
C VAL A 346 18.94 9.00 0.08
N ILE A 347 19.63 7.95 -0.40
CA ILE A 347 19.69 6.68 0.32
C ILE A 347 20.38 6.84 1.67
N SER A 348 21.45 7.63 1.76
CA SER A 348 22.13 7.90 3.04
C SER A 348 21.25 8.64 4.04
N ALA A 349 20.43 9.60 3.59
CA ALA A 349 19.49 10.32 4.45
C ALA A 349 18.33 9.44 4.92
N LEU A 350 17.95 8.44 4.12
CA LEU A 350 16.86 7.52 4.41
C LEU A 350 17.30 6.25 5.16
N THR A 351 18.57 5.85 5.12
CA THR A 351 19.02 4.61 5.80
C THR A 351 20.13 4.87 6.80
N PHE A 352 21.32 5.22 6.33
CA PHE A 352 22.51 5.31 7.17
C PHE A 352 22.41 6.37 8.27
N THR A 353 22.02 7.59 7.91
CA THR A 353 22.00 8.74 8.83
C THR A 353 21.09 8.52 10.06
N PRO A 354 19.82 8.07 9.91
CA PRO A 354 18.98 7.80 11.08
C PRO A 354 19.49 6.61 11.92
N LEU A 355 20.04 5.57 11.30
CA LEU A 355 20.61 4.42 12.02
C LEU A 355 21.86 4.82 12.82
N GLU A 356 22.78 5.56 12.21
CA GLU A 356 24.00 6.05 12.87
C GLU A 356 23.66 6.92 14.08
N LYS A 357 22.66 7.80 13.95
CA LYS A 357 22.17 8.63 15.06
C LYS A 357 21.62 7.79 16.22
N ALA A 358 21.06 6.61 15.93
CA ALA A 358 20.56 5.66 16.91
C ALA A 358 21.65 4.68 17.42
N GLY A 359 22.90 4.84 16.99
CA GLY A 359 24.01 3.94 17.35
C GLY A 359 23.95 2.57 16.64
N LEU A 360 23.19 2.46 15.55
CA LEU A 360 23.04 1.24 14.75
C LEU A 360 23.82 1.31 13.45
N LYS A 361 24.24 0.15 12.97
CA LYS A 361 24.83 -0.06 11.65
C LYS A 361 23.76 -0.42 10.62
N LEU A 362 24.09 -0.29 9.34
CA LEU A 362 23.25 -0.81 8.25
C LEU A 362 23.12 -2.33 8.32
N THR A 363 24.10 -3.03 8.88
CA THR A 363 24.08 -4.48 9.09
C THR A 363 23.24 -4.93 10.29
N ASP A 364 22.79 -4.00 11.14
CA ASP A 364 21.95 -4.31 12.32
C ASP A 364 20.45 -4.32 11.98
N VAL A 365 20.09 -3.94 10.76
CA VAL A 365 18.73 -4.08 10.21
C VAL A 365 18.66 -5.42 9.50
N ASP A 366 17.77 -6.32 9.92
CA ASP A 366 17.66 -7.65 9.34
C ASP A 366 17.13 -7.61 7.90
N LYS A 367 16.10 -6.79 7.65
CA LYS A 367 15.48 -6.66 6.32
C LYS A 367 15.20 -5.20 5.96
N TYR A 368 15.49 -4.84 4.72
CA TYR A 368 15.09 -3.55 4.14
C TYR A 368 13.87 -3.75 3.25
N SER A 369 12.78 -3.06 3.58
CA SER A 369 11.62 -2.97 2.71
C SER A 369 11.68 -1.68 1.90
N VAL A 370 11.97 -1.83 0.61
CA VAL A 370 12.18 -0.74 -0.34
C VAL A 370 11.05 -0.78 -1.39
N GLU A 371 11.27 -0.22 -2.58
CA GLU A 371 10.35 -0.39 -3.71
C GLU A 371 10.31 -1.88 -4.15
N MET A 372 9.30 -2.63 -3.70
CA MET A 372 9.12 -4.07 -3.87
C MET A 372 8.50 -4.47 -5.23
N GLN A 373 8.75 -3.67 -6.26
CA GLN A 373 8.21 -3.90 -7.60
C GLN A 373 8.62 -5.27 -8.14
N ASN A 374 7.67 -5.99 -8.73
CA ASN A 374 7.89 -7.27 -9.36
C ASN A 374 8.82 -7.15 -10.60
N PRO A 375 10.00 -7.81 -10.59
CA PRO A 375 10.94 -7.79 -11.72
C PRO A 375 10.41 -8.32 -13.05
N ASP A 376 9.41 -9.21 -13.05
CA ASP A 376 8.75 -9.65 -14.29
C ASP A 376 8.04 -8.49 -14.99
N ILE A 377 7.58 -7.49 -14.23
CA ILE A 377 6.91 -6.31 -14.78
C ILE A 377 7.95 -5.29 -15.26
N THR A 378 8.96 -5.02 -14.42
CA THR A 378 9.88 -3.88 -14.62
C THR A 378 11.05 -4.18 -15.54
N LYS A 379 11.59 -5.40 -15.58
CA LYS A 379 12.72 -5.75 -16.47
C LYS A 379 12.35 -5.64 -17.96
N PRO A 380 11.18 -6.15 -18.42
CA PRO A 380 10.75 -5.94 -19.80
C PRO A 380 10.56 -4.46 -20.17
N ALA A 381 10.17 -3.61 -19.23
CA ALA A 381 10.03 -2.17 -19.45
C ALA A 381 11.38 -1.40 -19.40
N GLY A 382 12.49 -2.07 -19.12
CA GLY A 382 13.82 -1.45 -19.05
C GLY A 382 14.17 -0.82 -17.70
N ALA A 383 13.28 -0.89 -16.69
CA ALA A 383 13.55 -0.40 -15.34
C ALA A 383 14.44 -1.35 -14.50
N GLY A 384 14.63 -2.60 -14.95
CA GLY A 384 15.51 -3.57 -14.30
C GLY A 384 14.91 -4.17 -13.03
N ASN A 385 15.76 -4.69 -12.13
CA ASN A 385 15.34 -5.20 -10.81
C ASN A 385 15.44 -4.09 -9.77
N VAL A 386 14.34 -3.38 -9.55
CA VAL A 386 14.30 -2.20 -8.68
C VAL A 386 14.61 -2.50 -7.20
N PRO A 387 14.05 -3.55 -6.56
CA PRO A 387 14.45 -3.94 -5.21
C PRO A 387 15.96 -4.22 -5.09
N GLU A 388 16.50 -5.06 -5.97
CA GLU A 388 17.91 -5.45 -5.95
C GLU A 388 18.86 -4.26 -6.14
N ALA A 389 18.51 -3.31 -7.02
CA ALA A 389 19.27 -2.09 -7.20
C ALA A 389 19.32 -1.24 -5.91
N ASN A 390 18.20 -1.16 -5.18
CA ASN A 390 18.16 -0.48 -3.89
C ASN A 390 19.03 -1.18 -2.84
N TYR A 391 18.98 -2.51 -2.73
CA TYR A 391 19.83 -3.24 -1.78
C TYR A 391 21.32 -3.09 -2.09
N LYS A 392 21.70 -3.10 -3.38
CA LYS A 392 23.08 -2.81 -3.81
C LYS A 392 23.52 -1.42 -3.40
N MET A 393 22.66 -0.40 -3.48
CA MET A 393 22.99 0.95 -3.02
C MET A 393 23.19 1.01 -1.50
N ILE A 394 22.32 0.34 -0.72
CA ILE A 394 22.44 0.28 0.74
C ILE A 394 23.72 -0.48 1.16
N GLY A 395 23.99 -1.64 0.55
CA GLY A 395 25.21 -2.41 0.81
C GLY A 395 26.48 -1.68 0.37
N ALA A 396 26.46 -0.96 -0.74
CA ALA A 396 27.57 -0.11 -1.16
C ALA A 396 27.85 1.00 -0.13
N LEU A 397 26.81 1.59 0.45
CA LEU A 397 26.94 2.56 1.53
C LEU A 397 27.53 1.92 2.79
N ALA A 398 27.12 0.70 3.14
CA ALA A 398 27.72 -0.07 4.25
C ALA A 398 29.22 -0.31 4.03
N ALA A 399 29.63 -0.65 2.80
CA ALA A 399 31.04 -0.81 2.44
C ALA A 399 31.81 0.52 2.51
N MET A 400 31.22 1.62 2.01
CA MET A 400 31.82 2.96 2.10
C MET A 400 32.03 3.42 3.55
N LYS A 401 31.17 2.96 4.47
CA LYS A 401 31.25 3.26 5.90
C LYS A 401 32.07 2.25 6.69
N GLY A 402 32.73 1.30 6.02
CA GLY A 402 33.60 0.29 6.63
C GLY A 402 32.86 -0.74 7.49
N GLN A 403 31.54 -0.91 7.30
CA GLN A 403 30.74 -1.89 8.03
C GLN A 403 30.82 -3.29 7.42
N ILE A 404 31.10 -3.36 6.11
CA ILE A 404 31.38 -4.58 5.35
C ILE A 404 32.52 -4.31 4.36
N GLN A 405 33.10 -5.37 3.80
CA GLN A 405 34.01 -5.30 2.66
C GLN A 405 33.23 -5.22 1.34
N LYS A 406 33.83 -4.63 0.30
CA LYS A 406 33.22 -4.56 -1.04
C LYS A 406 32.88 -5.94 -1.61
N SER A 407 33.65 -6.97 -1.29
CA SER A 407 33.41 -8.36 -1.70
C SER A 407 32.18 -8.98 -1.05
N GLU A 408 31.67 -8.42 0.04
CA GLU A 408 30.50 -8.92 0.79
C GLU A 408 29.17 -8.34 0.28
N LEU A 409 29.20 -7.49 -0.77
CA LEU A 409 28.02 -6.81 -1.28
C LEU A 409 26.88 -7.77 -1.67
N ASN A 410 27.20 -8.88 -2.34
CA ASN A 410 26.18 -9.85 -2.74
C ASN A 410 25.56 -10.56 -1.53
N ALA A 411 26.38 -10.92 -0.54
CA ALA A 411 25.90 -11.51 0.71
C ALA A 411 25.03 -10.52 1.50
N PHE A 412 25.33 -9.22 1.45
CA PHE A 412 24.47 -8.19 2.03
C PHE A 412 23.10 -8.15 1.34
N VAL A 413 23.07 -8.18 0.00
CA VAL A 413 21.81 -8.17 -0.77
C VAL A 413 20.97 -9.41 -0.47
N GLU A 414 21.58 -10.59 -0.39
CA GLU A 414 20.90 -11.84 -0.08
C GLU A 414 20.35 -11.86 1.35
N LYS A 415 21.16 -11.43 2.33
CA LYS A 415 20.78 -11.44 3.74
C LYS A 415 19.72 -10.39 4.07
N HIS A 416 19.94 -9.15 3.62
CA HIS A 416 19.17 -7.98 4.05
C HIS A 416 18.11 -7.52 3.04
N GLY A 417 18.15 -8.05 1.82
CA GLY A 417 17.17 -7.80 0.78
C GLY A 417 16.10 -8.88 0.67
N MET A 418 15.18 -8.65 -0.27
CA MET A 418 14.10 -9.57 -0.64
C MET A 418 13.77 -9.43 -2.12
N THR A 419 13.37 -10.51 -2.77
CA THR A 419 12.82 -10.44 -4.12
C THR A 419 11.55 -9.60 -4.13
N GLY A 420 11.32 -8.76 -5.14
CA GLY A 420 10.08 -7.97 -5.29
C GLY A 420 8.95 -8.80 -5.90
N TRP A 421 7.72 -8.62 -5.43
CA TRP A 421 6.53 -9.34 -5.91
C TRP A 421 5.33 -8.43 -6.17
N ALA A 422 5.38 -7.17 -5.73
CA ALA A 422 4.22 -6.30 -5.73
C ALA A 422 3.82 -5.87 -7.15
N PRO A 423 2.52 -5.77 -7.46
CA PRO A 423 2.05 -5.24 -8.73
C PRO A 423 2.39 -3.76 -8.86
N THR A 424 2.48 -3.27 -10.09
CA THR A 424 2.74 -1.85 -10.37
C THR A 424 1.47 -1.03 -10.19
N GLN A 425 1.21 -0.62 -8.95
CA GLN A 425 0.08 0.25 -8.57
C GLN A 425 0.60 1.45 -7.78
N GLY A 426 1.57 2.16 -8.36
CA GLY A 426 2.15 3.40 -7.80
C GLY A 426 2.65 3.27 -6.36
N HIS A 427 1.80 3.56 -5.39
CA HIS A 427 2.02 3.47 -3.96
C HIS A 427 2.04 2.04 -3.41
N ILE A 428 1.44 1.05 -4.07
CA ILE A 428 1.44 -0.35 -3.58
C ILE A 428 2.85 -0.97 -3.41
N PRO A 429 3.80 -0.85 -4.35
CA PRO A 429 5.14 -1.40 -4.17
C PRO A 429 6.01 -0.66 -3.15
N SER A 430 5.51 0.33 -2.41
CA SER A 430 6.28 1.21 -1.50
C SER A 430 6.78 0.56 -0.18
N GLY A 431 7.23 -0.69 -0.23
CA GLY A 431 7.70 -1.44 0.94
C GLY A 431 6.58 -1.93 1.87
N VAL A 432 5.38 -1.35 1.81
CA VAL A 432 4.19 -1.80 2.54
C VAL A 432 3.81 -3.27 2.33
N PRO A 433 4.02 -3.90 1.14
CA PRO A 433 3.69 -5.31 0.95
C PRO A 433 4.41 -6.24 1.94
N TYR A 434 5.54 -5.83 2.49
CA TYR A 434 6.29 -6.62 3.47
C TYR A 434 5.76 -6.49 4.91
N MET A 435 4.87 -5.53 5.22
CA MET A 435 4.45 -5.29 6.61
C MET A 435 3.84 -6.51 7.30
N GLY A 436 2.93 -7.24 6.63
CA GLY A 436 2.33 -8.45 7.18
C GLY A 436 3.35 -9.57 7.42
N PHE A 437 4.33 -9.70 6.52
CA PHE A 437 5.43 -10.65 6.65
C PHE A 437 6.38 -10.26 7.78
N ALA A 438 6.82 -9.00 7.82
CA ALA A 438 7.66 -8.45 8.89
C ALA A 438 7.02 -8.65 10.27
N GLN A 439 5.70 -8.46 10.38
CA GLN A 439 4.98 -8.72 11.62
C GLN A 439 5.12 -10.17 12.06
N ARG A 440 4.84 -11.12 11.16
CA ARG A 440 4.92 -12.56 11.43
C ARG A 440 6.34 -13.00 11.77
N GLU A 441 7.33 -12.52 11.02
CA GLU A 441 8.74 -12.84 11.23
C GLU A 441 9.26 -12.30 12.57
N ILE A 442 8.90 -11.07 12.95
CA ILE A 442 9.25 -10.51 14.25
C ILE A 442 8.57 -11.29 15.39
N LEU A 443 7.28 -11.62 15.25
CA LEU A 443 6.55 -12.40 16.24
C LEU A 443 7.09 -13.83 16.38
N ALA A 444 7.55 -14.42 15.28
CA ALA A 444 8.23 -15.72 15.28
C ALA A 444 9.68 -15.64 15.79
N GLY A 445 10.24 -14.43 15.91
CA GLY A 445 11.62 -14.20 16.35
C GLY A 445 12.68 -14.49 15.28
N SER A 446 12.30 -14.59 14.00
CA SER A 446 13.26 -14.80 12.90
C SER A 446 14.00 -13.54 12.49
N ILE A 447 13.44 -12.36 12.78
CA ILE A 447 14.10 -11.06 12.64
C ILE A 447 13.83 -10.18 13.87
N GLU A 448 14.68 -9.20 14.12
CA GLU A 448 14.47 -8.17 15.16
C GLU A 448 14.02 -6.84 14.59
N ARG A 449 14.55 -6.43 13.42
CA ARG A 449 14.36 -5.10 12.85
C ARG A 449 14.17 -5.15 11.34
N ALA A 450 13.12 -4.47 10.87
CA ALA A 450 12.92 -4.19 9.46
C ALA A 450 12.86 -2.67 9.24
N MET A 451 13.59 -2.16 8.24
CA MET A 451 13.55 -0.74 7.88
C MET A 451 12.71 -0.54 6.62
N PHE A 452 11.69 0.30 6.71
CA PHE A 452 10.78 0.63 5.60
C PHE A 452 11.20 1.96 5.00
N VAL A 453 11.42 1.99 3.69
CA VAL A 453 11.91 3.16 2.95
C VAL A 453 10.95 3.50 1.81
N GLY A 454 10.18 4.57 1.99
CA GLY A 454 9.34 5.13 0.93
C GLY A 454 10.09 6.18 0.14
N LYS A 455 9.92 6.18 -1.19
CA LYS A 455 10.47 7.19 -2.10
C LYS A 455 9.45 7.55 -3.15
N GLY A 456 9.34 8.83 -3.51
CA GLY A 456 8.34 9.32 -4.45
C GLY A 456 8.93 10.26 -5.50
N SER A 457 8.44 10.18 -6.75
CA SER A 457 8.91 11.00 -7.87
C SER A 457 8.02 12.25 -8.04
N LEU A 458 8.17 13.25 -7.16
CA LEU A 458 7.31 14.45 -7.16
C LEU A 458 7.39 15.26 -8.46
N PHE A 459 8.47 15.14 -9.22
CA PHE A 459 8.69 15.87 -10.47
C PHE A 459 7.65 15.58 -11.56
N LEU A 460 6.92 14.46 -11.46
CA LEU A 460 5.83 14.16 -12.38
C LEU A 460 4.67 15.17 -12.28
N GLY A 461 4.45 15.74 -11.10
CA GLY A 461 3.47 16.82 -10.89
C GLY A 461 3.93 18.16 -11.48
N ARG A 462 5.17 18.28 -11.97
CA ARG A 462 5.77 19.50 -12.54
C ARG A 462 5.76 20.73 -11.61
N MET A 463 5.67 20.51 -10.30
CA MET A 463 5.72 21.56 -9.27
C MET A 463 7.09 21.68 -8.58
N THR A 464 7.93 20.65 -8.69
CA THR A 464 9.29 20.58 -8.12
C THR A 464 10.15 19.60 -8.92
N ASN A 465 11.48 19.70 -8.84
CA ASN A 465 12.41 18.69 -9.40
C ASN A 465 12.91 17.69 -8.35
N LEU A 466 12.39 17.77 -7.12
CA LEU A 466 12.79 16.91 -6.02
C LEU A 466 12.09 15.54 -6.09
N PHE A 467 12.73 14.57 -5.46
CA PHE A 467 12.07 13.37 -4.98
C PHE A 467 11.44 13.66 -3.61
N ASP A 468 10.55 12.79 -3.16
CA ASP A 468 10.17 12.66 -1.76
C ASP A 468 10.80 11.41 -1.16
N GLY A 469 10.92 11.38 0.16
CA GLY A 469 11.37 10.18 0.85
C GLY A 469 11.32 10.29 2.36
N ILE A 470 10.87 9.20 2.98
CA ILE A 470 10.83 9.02 4.42
C ILE A 470 11.05 7.54 4.74
N SER A 471 11.59 7.26 5.91
CA SER A 471 11.78 5.90 6.39
C SER A 471 11.59 5.79 7.89
N PHE A 472 11.29 4.58 8.34
CA PHE A 472 11.19 4.23 9.76
C PHE A 472 11.67 2.81 10.00
N VAL A 473 11.95 2.48 11.27
CA VAL A 473 12.28 1.11 11.69
C VAL A 473 11.07 0.50 12.40
N LEU A 474 10.65 -0.67 11.92
CA LEU A 474 9.79 -1.60 12.66
C LEU A 474 10.70 -2.53 13.47
N GLN A 475 10.42 -2.70 14.75
CA GLN A 475 11.26 -3.52 15.63
C GLN A 475 10.44 -4.44 16.52
N LYS A 476 11.08 -5.50 17.00
CA LYS A 476 10.56 -6.34 18.08
C LYS A 476 10.07 -5.49 19.25
N ASN A 477 8.88 -5.83 19.75
CA ASN A 477 8.30 -5.14 20.90
C ASN A 477 9.19 -5.28 22.13
N SER A 478 9.38 -4.18 22.85
CA SER A 478 10.18 -4.14 24.08
C SER A 478 9.45 -4.73 25.31
N GLY A 479 8.22 -5.21 25.11
CA GLY A 479 7.24 -5.54 26.13
C GLY A 479 6.42 -4.30 26.54
N ARG A 480 5.27 -4.50 27.20
CA ARG A 480 4.71 -3.45 28.06
C ARG A 480 5.78 -3.22 29.09
N GLY A 481 6.55 -2.14 28.94
CA GLY A 481 7.72 -1.92 29.76
C GLY A 481 7.42 -2.30 31.20
N GLN A 482 8.33 -3.05 31.83
CA GLN A 482 8.68 -2.70 33.19
C GLN A 482 8.74 -1.18 33.17
N GLU A 483 7.79 -0.55 33.84
CA GLU A 483 7.88 0.87 34.07
C GLU A 483 9.33 1.11 34.47
N SER A 484 9.94 2.15 33.93
CA SER A 484 11.01 2.85 34.62
C SER A 484 10.46 3.47 35.91
N GLY A 485 9.65 2.72 36.66
CA GLY A 485 9.35 2.94 38.05
C GLY A 485 10.70 3.01 38.70
N VAL A 486 11.00 4.19 39.22
CA VAL A 486 12.10 4.37 40.14
C VAL A 486 11.93 3.28 41.18
N THR A 487 12.77 2.24 41.13
CA THR A 487 12.67 1.13 42.07
C THR A 487 12.79 1.71 43.47
N GLU A 488 12.12 1.13 44.46
CA GLU A 488 12.21 1.59 45.85
C GLU A 488 13.69 1.73 46.29
N ALA A 489 14.55 0.83 45.82
CA ALA A 489 16.00 0.90 45.99
C ALA A 489 16.65 2.18 45.40
N ARG A 490 16.20 2.64 44.23
CA ARG A 490 16.70 3.86 43.58
C ARG A 490 16.15 5.12 44.24
N VAL A 491 14.91 5.08 44.74
CA VAL A 491 14.35 6.13 45.61
C VAL A 491 15.14 6.22 46.92
N GLN A 492 15.41 5.09 47.58
CA GLN A 492 16.19 5.03 48.80
C GLN A 492 17.63 5.52 48.60
N GLN A 493 18.27 5.20 47.47
CA GLN A 493 19.60 5.73 47.14
C GLN A 493 19.60 7.25 46.97
N LEU A 494 18.59 7.82 46.30
CA LEU A 494 18.46 9.27 46.13
C LEU A 494 18.20 9.97 47.47
N ILE A 495 17.30 9.42 48.30
CA ILE A 495 17.03 9.94 49.65
C ILE A 495 18.28 9.84 50.52
N ALA A 496 19.01 8.72 50.50
CA ALA A 496 20.24 8.55 51.27
C ALA A 496 21.39 9.45 50.79
N ALA A 497 21.44 9.78 49.50
CA ALA A 497 22.38 10.76 48.96
C ALA A 497 22.04 12.18 49.47
N SER A 498 20.78 12.59 49.36
CA SER A 498 20.32 13.91 49.84
C SER A 498 20.43 14.05 51.37
N LEU A 499 20.17 13.00 52.15
CA LEU A 499 20.36 13.02 53.60
C LEU A 499 21.83 13.14 54.01
N ARG A 500 22.75 12.50 53.26
CA ARG A 500 24.20 12.65 53.49
C ARG A 500 24.69 14.05 53.16
N GLU A 501 24.20 14.62 52.07
CA GLU A 501 24.52 15.99 51.65
C GLU A 501 24.00 17.01 52.66
N PHE A 502 22.77 16.81 53.17
CA PHE A 502 22.19 17.63 54.23
C PHE A 502 22.93 17.51 55.57
N ALA A 503 23.32 16.29 55.97
CA ALA A 503 24.12 16.06 57.17
C ALA A 503 25.51 16.68 57.07
N GLY A 504 26.15 16.62 55.89
CA GLY A 504 27.41 17.30 55.62
C GLY A 504 27.32 18.83 55.76
N HIS A 505 26.22 19.42 55.31
CA HIS A 505 25.96 20.86 55.48
C HIS A 505 25.70 21.28 56.94
N LEU A 506 25.12 20.39 57.76
CA LEU A 506 24.92 20.62 59.19
C LEU A 506 26.21 20.46 60.00
N ALA A 507 27.03 19.48 59.68
CA ALA A 507 28.34 19.28 60.31
C ALA A 507 29.30 20.44 59.99
N GLY A 508 29.31 20.92 58.75
CA GLY A 508 30.12 22.10 58.35
C GLY A 508 29.67 23.43 58.98
N LYS A 509 28.49 23.50 59.62
CA LYS A 509 28.02 24.67 60.38
C LYS A 509 28.23 24.56 61.89
N LEU A 510 28.73 23.42 62.37
CA LEU A 510 29.08 23.18 63.78
C LEU A 510 30.59 23.29 64.05
N GLU A 511 31.39 23.52 63.00
CA GLU A 511 32.84 23.77 63.05
C GLU A 511 33.24 25.24 62.79
N GLU A 512 32.25 26.14 62.63
CA GLU A 512 32.38 27.59 62.86
C GLU A 512 31.79 27.94 64.22
#